data_AF-A0A221KJW5-F1
#
_entry.id   AF-A0A221KJW5-F1
#
_cell.length_a   1.000
_cell.length_b   1.000
_cell.length_c   1.000
_cell.angle_alpha   90.00
_cell.angle_beta   90.00
_cell.angle_gamma   90.00
#
_symmetry.space_group_name_H-M   'P 1'
#
loop_
_entity.id
_entity.type
_entity.pdbx_description
1 polymer ?
#
loop_
_entity_poly.entity_id
_entity_poly.type
_entity_poly.pdbx_seq_one_letter_code
_entity_poly.pdbx_strand_id
1 'polypeptide(L)'
;MVHVRVDENVKAQAAETLASMGLTVSDAIRVFLTRVVADKELPFALKAPNATSRVAIAEADEIIKSRRARFATADSLLNDLEEASGK
;
A
#
# COMPACT_ATOMS: atom_id res chain seq x y z
N MET A 1 20.14 7.24 15.31
CA MET A 1 19.93 5.81 15.64
C MET A 1 18.46 5.51 15.47
N VAL A 2 18.10 4.41 14.79
CA VAL A 2 16.70 4.04 14.54
C VAL A 2 16.29 2.98 15.57
N HIS A 3 15.23 3.26 16.34
CA HIS A 3 14.67 2.31 17.30
C HIS A 3 13.34 1.78 16.77
N VAL A 4 13.26 0.47 16.51
CA VAL A 4 12.04 -0.20 16.04
C VAL A 4 11.67 -1.28 17.04
N ARG A 5 10.40 -1.29 17.45
CA ARG A 5 9.83 -2.40 18.22
C ARG A 5 9.45 -3.50 17.26
N VAL A 6 9.93 -4.70 17.51
CA VAL A 6 9.59 -5.89 16.75
C VAL A 6 9.49 -7.07 17.71
N ASP A 7 8.68 -8.06 17.35
CA ASP A 7 8.56 -9.30 18.11
C ASP A 7 9.93 -10.00 18.23
N GLU A 8 10.23 -10.57 19.41
CA GLU A 8 11.54 -11.17 19.68
C GLU A 8 11.83 -12.37 18.77
N ASN A 9 10.83 -13.19 18.44
CA ASN A 9 11.00 -14.32 17.55
C ASN A 9 11.29 -13.86 16.12
N VAL A 10 10.56 -12.84 15.65
CA VAL A 10 10.79 -12.23 14.33
C VAL A 10 12.19 -11.64 14.25
N LYS A 11 12.64 -10.96 15.31
CA LYS A 11 14.00 -10.39 15.39
C LYS A 11 15.07 -11.48 15.27
N ALA A 12 14.93 -12.57 16.01
CA ALA A 12 15.87 -13.68 16.00
C ALA A 12 15.95 -14.33 14.62
N GLN A 13 14.80 -14.67 14.02
CA GLN A 13 14.71 -15.27 12.68
C GLN A 13 15.30 -14.36 11.60
N ALA A 14 14.99 -13.06 11.66
CA ALA A 14 15.53 -12.08 10.71
C ALA A 14 17.05 -11.95 10.83
N ALA A 15 17.58 -11.91 12.06
CA ALA A 15 19.02 -11.82 12.30
C ALA A 15 19.76 -13.06 11.78
N GLU A 16 19.24 -14.27 12.03
CA GLU A 16 19.82 -15.51 11.52
C GLU A 16 19.78 -15.58 9.99
N THR A 17 18.63 -15.25 9.40
CA THR A 17 18.45 -15.25 7.93
C THR A 17 19.40 -14.27 7.26
N LEU A 18 19.50 -13.05 7.78
CA LEU A 18 20.40 -12.02 7.21
C LEU A 18 21.88 -12.37 7.43
N ALA A 19 22.23 -12.95 8.58
CA ALA A 19 23.59 -13.41 8.83
C ALA A 19 24.02 -14.50 7.83
N SER A 20 23.11 -15.40 7.44
CA SER A 20 23.38 -16.39 6.38
C SER A 20 23.70 -15.75 5.01
N MET A 21 23.24 -14.52 4.80
CA MET A 21 23.53 -13.71 3.60
C MET A 21 24.73 -12.77 3.80
N GLY A 22 25.41 -12.81 4.95
CA GLY A 22 26.51 -11.92 5.29
C GLY A 22 26.09 -10.49 5.63
N LEU A 23 24.84 -10.27 6.03
CA LEU A 23 24.28 -8.96 6.34
C LEU A 23 23.89 -8.86 7.82
N THR A 24 24.05 -7.67 8.40
CA THR A 24 23.42 -7.35 9.69
C THR A 24 22.01 -6.82 9.49
N VAL A 25 21.19 -6.83 10.56
CA VAL A 25 19.87 -6.19 10.57
C VAL A 25 19.96 -4.70 10.19
N SER A 26 21.02 -4.02 10.64
CA SER A 26 21.24 -2.61 10.30
C SER A 26 21.56 -2.39 8.82
N ASP A 27 22.28 -3.32 8.18
CA ASP A 27 22.56 -3.26 6.74
C ASP A 27 21.28 -3.44 5.94
N ALA A 28 20.45 -4.43 6.31
CA ALA A 28 19.16 -4.67 5.65
C ALA A 28 18.22 -3.46 5.77
N ILE A 29 18.12 -2.84 6.96
CA ILE A 29 17.33 -1.63 7.16
C ILE A 29 17.86 -0.48 6.29
N ARG A 30 19.18 -0.31 6.19
CA ARG A 30 19.79 0.73 5.35
C ARG A 30 19.43 0.53 3.88
N VAL A 31 19.60 -0.68 3.36
CA VAL A 31 19.26 -1.03 1.97
C VAL A 31 17.77 -0.79 1.69
N PHE A 32 16.90 -1.22 2.61
CA PHE A 32 15.45 -0.98 2.50
C PHE A 32 15.12 0.52 2.38
N LEU A 33 15.65 1.35 3.29
CA LEU A 33 15.39 2.80 3.27
C LEU A 33 15.97 3.46 2.03
N THR A 34 17.15 3.06 1.58
CA THR A 34 17.74 3.56 0.33
C THR A 34 16.86 3.24 -0.88
N ARG A 35 16.31 2.02 -0.96
CA ARG A 35 15.43 1.62 -2.07
C ARG A 35 14.12 2.42 -2.06
N VAL A 36 13.51 2.60 -0.89
CA VAL A 36 12.29 3.43 -0.72
C VAL A 36 12.53 4.87 -1.20
N VAL A 37 13.67 5.46 -0.86
CA VAL A 37 14.00 6.83 -1.30
C VAL A 37 14.24 6.88 -2.81
N ALA A 38 14.95 5.90 -3.37
CA ALA A 38 15.30 5.86 -4.79
C ALA A 38 14.06 5.71 -5.69
N ASP A 39 13.14 4.80 -5.33
CA ASP A 39 12.02 4.46 -6.21
C ASP A 39 10.70 5.14 -5.82
N LYS A 40 10.66 5.77 -4.64
CA LYS A 40 9.44 6.36 -4.06
C LYS A 40 8.28 5.36 -3.91
N GLU A 41 8.63 4.09 -3.76
CA GLU A 41 7.68 2.99 -3.52
C GLU A 41 8.23 2.00 -2.49
N LEU A 42 7.36 1.12 -2.00
CA LEU A 42 7.81 0.00 -1.17
C LEU A 42 8.43 -1.07 -2.06
N PRO A 43 9.60 -1.64 -1.70
CA PRO A 43 10.33 -2.60 -2.51
C PRO A 43 9.70 -4.01 -2.52
N PHE A 44 8.43 -4.12 -2.17
CA PHE A 44 7.64 -5.35 -2.23
C PHE A 44 6.20 -5.02 -2.59
N ALA A 45 5.54 -5.94 -3.29
CA ALA A 45 4.12 -5.80 -3.62
C ALA A 45 3.27 -5.82 -2.34
N LEU A 46 2.46 -4.78 -2.14
CA LEU A 46 1.45 -4.73 -1.08
C LEU A 46 0.28 -5.64 -1.48
N LYS A 47 0.23 -6.85 -0.90
CA LYS A 47 -0.71 -7.91 -1.33
C LYS A 47 -2.10 -7.87 -0.68
N ALA A 48 -2.47 -6.81 0.03
CA ALA A 48 -3.82 -6.68 0.58
C ALA A 48 -4.26 -5.21 0.61
N PRO A 49 -5.44 -4.88 0.04
CA PRO A 49 -6.06 -3.58 0.28
C PRO A 49 -6.31 -3.41 1.78
N ASN A 50 -6.07 -2.20 2.31
CA ASN A 50 -6.38 -1.89 3.70
C ASN A 50 -7.90 -1.91 3.94
N ALA A 51 -8.34 -1.81 5.21
CA ALA A 51 -9.77 -1.88 5.54
C ALA A 51 -10.62 -0.86 4.77
N THR A 52 -10.16 0.39 4.67
CA THR A 52 -10.83 1.46 3.94
C THR A 52 -10.93 1.14 2.44
N SER A 53 -9.82 0.70 1.83
CA SER A 53 -9.82 0.30 0.42
C SER A 53 -10.73 -0.88 0.15
N ARG A 54 -10.84 -1.86 1.06
CA ARG A 54 -11.78 -2.98 0.91
C ARG A 54 -13.23 -2.52 0.92
N VAL A 55 -13.59 -1.58 1.79
CA VAL A 55 -14.94 -1.00 1.83
C VAL A 55 -15.24 -0.25 0.54
N ALA A 56 -14.31 0.60 0.08
CA ALA A 56 -14.46 1.35 -1.17
C ALA A 56 -14.58 0.43 -2.41
N ILE A 57 -13.81 -0.67 -2.45
CA ILE A 57 -13.93 -1.67 -3.53
C ILE A 57 -15.31 -2.34 -3.51
N ALA A 58 -15.80 -2.73 -2.32
CA ALA A 58 -17.13 -3.33 -2.21
C ALA A 58 -18.26 -2.36 -2.61
N GLU A 59 -18.13 -1.09 -2.24
CA GLU A 59 -19.06 -0.03 -2.67
C GLU A 59 -19.04 0.15 -4.20
N ALA A 60 -17.85 0.20 -4.80
CA ALA A 60 -17.68 0.28 -6.25
C ALA A 60 -18.33 -0.92 -6.97
N ASP A 61 -18.19 -2.14 -6.43
CA ASP A 61 -18.83 -3.34 -7.00
C ASP A 61 -20.37 -3.23 -7.00
N GLU A 62 -20.98 -2.68 -5.96
CA GLU A 62 -22.42 -2.45 -5.90
C GLU A 62 -22.89 -1.34 -6.87
N ILE A 63 -22.09 -0.28 -7.03
CA ILE A 63 -22.33 0.76 -8.03
C ILE A 63 -22.31 0.17 -9.45
N ILE A 64 -21.34 -0.71 -9.74
CA ILE A 64 -21.23 -1.40 -11.03
C ILE A 64 -22.44 -2.30 -11.28
N LYS A 65 -22.85 -3.10 -10.28
CA LYS A 65 -24.02 -4.00 -10.38
C LYS A 65 -25.32 -3.24 -10.64
N SER A 66 -25.51 -2.12 -9.94
CA SER A 66 -26.70 -1.27 -10.10
C SER A 66 -26.70 -0.46 -11.39
N ARG A 67 -25.60 -0.48 -12.18
CA ARG A 67 -25.40 0.27 -13.43
C ARG A 67 -25.63 1.78 -13.29
N ARG A 68 -25.54 2.33 -12.07
CA ARG A 68 -25.86 3.73 -11.78
C ARG A 68 -24.80 4.73 -12.25
N ALA A 69 -23.54 4.31 -12.37
CA ALA A 69 -22.43 5.18 -12.77
C ALA A 69 -21.96 4.88 -14.20
N ARG A 70 -22.83 5.10 -15.19
CA ARG A 70 -22.46 5.00 -16.62
C ARG A 70 -22.60 6.36 -17.26
N PHE A 71 -21.52 6.82 -17.88
CA PHE A 71 -21.47 8.12 -18.55
C PHE A 71 -21.10 7.90 -20.03
N ALA A 72 -21.73 8.66 -20.92
CA ALA A 72 -21.46 8.57 -22.36
C ALA A 72 -20.16 9.28 -22.78
N THR A 73 -19.66 10.19 -21.94
CA THR A 73 -18.51 11.06 -22.20
C THR A 73 -17.73 11.32 -20.92
N ALA A 74 -16.42 11.59 -21.02
CA ALA A 74 -15.59 11.95 -19.88
C ALA A 74 -16.09 13.22 -19.16
N ASP A 75 -16.57 14.23 -19.89
CA ASP A 75 -17.08 15.48 -19.30
C ASP A 75 -18.28 15.23 -18.38
N SER A 76 -19.22 14.37 -18.81
CA SER A 76 -20.37 14.00 -17.98
C SER A 76 -19.98 13.26 -16.70
N LEU A 77 -18.88 12.50 -16.69
CA LEU A 77 -18.36 11.85 -15.48
C LEU A 77 -17.73 12.89 -14.54
N LEU A 78 -16.90 13.78 -15.07
CA LEU A 78 -16.19 14.78 -14.27
C LEU A 78 -17.16 15.77 -13.62
N ASN A 79 -18.19 16.21 -14.34
CA ASN A 79 -19.23 17.09 -13.79
C ASN A 79 -19.98 16.44 -12.61
N ASP A 80 -20.35 15.16 -12.73
CA ASP A 80 -21.04 14.42 -11.65
C ASP A 80 -20.14 14.27 -10.41
N LEU A 81 -18.84 14.00 -10.61
CA LEU A 81 -17.86 13.93 -9.51
C LEU A 81 -17.66 15.28 -8.80
N GLU A 82 -17.63 16.39 -9.56
CA GLU A 82 -17.53 17.74 -8.98
C GLU A 82 -18.79 18.10 -8.18
N GLU A 83 -19.98 17.78 -8.69
CA GLU A 83 -21.24 17.97 -7.95
C GLU A 83 -21.32 17.09 -6.69
N ALA A 84 -20.81 15.86 -6.75
CA ALA A 84 -20.78 14.93 -5.62
C ALA A 84 -19.72 15.30 -4.56
N SER A 85 -18.57 15.84 -4.97
CA SER A 85 -17.48 16.24 -4.08
C SER A 85 -17.69 17.63 -3.44
N GLY A 86 -18.64 18.42 -3.94
CA GLY A 86 -18.98 19.76 -3.44
C GLY A 86 -20.00 19.81 -2.29
N LYS A 87 -20.42 18.67 -1.75
CA LYS A 87 -21.26 18.54 -0.54
C LYS A 87 -20.45 17.98 0.63
#